data_AF-A0AA38S971-F1
#
_entry.id   AF-A0AA38S971-F1
#
_cell.length_a   1.000
_cell.length_b   1.000
_cell.length_c   1.000
_cell.angle_alpha   90.00
_cell.angle_beta   90.00
_cell.angle_gamma   90.00
#
_symmetry.space_group_name_H-M   'P 1'
#
loop_
_entity.id
_entity.type
_entity.pdbx_description
1 polymer ?
#
loop_
_entity_poly.entity_id
_entity_poly.type
_entity_poly.pdbx_seq_one_letter_code
_entity_poly.pdbx_strand_id
1 'polypeptide(L)'
;MAVAGRLRSSTALGLRQTAWRAGETTQWQHVRCMSAIDRATNARAKREQSRKTGLRQEQSVMGGTDLQNEILIPSTWVRPPLGRFPRSPSYLYHYLFTKGRDFLGRLGMKWSSKPGLFKPALYKPNTSKIVPMAKAMHVAMYEALARGDKAALRKTCGAVLADRFAATIDSRPPGRRYGWELVRYNWTMPWRYPRIMDHKLTPLQRDPRLSDNAHPPVLRQVVVTIASRQRRVEYDYGKQGGGRVVPGSEKEVDVVENVVLSQPLDRDTWVPKADWKIISLIGETTPEKWREDKELMESMERLHAQQTRNRIGL
;
A
#
# COMPACT_ATOMS: atom_id res chain seq x y z
N MET A 1 -12.77 -77.06 -27.13
CA MET A 1 -12.16 -77.39 -25.82
C MET A 1 -12.19 -76.12 -24.98
N ALA A 2 -13.20 -75.92 -24.13
CA ALA A 2 -13.25 -76.34 -22.71
C ALA A 2 -12.12 -75.69 -21.89
N VAL A 3 -12.33 -74.55 -21.21
CA VAL A 3 -13.02 -74.31 -19.91
C VAL A 3 -12.05 -74.37 -18.70
N ALA A 4 -12.09 -73.26 -17.94
CA ALA A 4 -11.92 -73.08 -16.49
C ALA A 4 -10.52 -73.12 -15.82
N GLY A 5 -10.31 -72.15 -14.91
CA GLY A 5 -9.29 -72.27 -13.87
C GLY A 5 -9.06 -71.07 -12.94
N ARG A 6 -10.12 -70.59 -12.25
CA ARG A 6 -10.20 -69.88 -10.94
C ARG A 6 -8.99 -69.10 -10.39
N LEU A 7 -9.15 -67.79 -10.15
CA LEU A 7 -9.56 -67.16 -8.87
C LEU A 7 -8.63 -67.40 -7.67
N ARG A 8 -7.87 -66.37 -7.29
CA ARG A 8 -7.68 -65.99 -5.87
C ARG A 8 -7.83 -64.48 -5.70
N SER A 9 -8.68 -64.16 -4.74
CA SER A 9 -9.06 -62.85 -4.23
C SER A 9 -7.91 -62.08 -3.57
N SER A 10 -7.88 -60.76 -3.77
CA SER A 10 -7.29 -59.83 -2.81
C SER A 10 -8.12 -58.54 -2.80
N THR A 11 -9.10 -58.52 -1.92
CA THR A 11 -9.80 -57.34 -1.43
C THR A 11 -8.85 -56.54 -0.54
N ALA A 12 -8.35 -55.38 -1.00
CA ALA A 12 -7.94 -54.24 -0.15
C ALA A 12 -7.33 -53.08 -0.97
N LEU A 13 -8.07 -52.49 -1.91
CA LEU A 13 -7.64 -51.25 -2.59
C LEU A 13 -8.87 -50.37 -2.87
N GLY A 14 -9.47 -49.83 -1.80
CA GLY A 14 -10.68 -49.02 -1.93
C GLY A 14 -10.86 -47.88 -0.93
N LEU A 15 -9.97 -47.70 0.07
CA LEU A 15 -10.25 -46.78 1.19
C LEU A 15 -9.04 -45.95 1.65
N ARG A 16 -8.10 -45.61 0.76
CA ARG A 16 -6.96 -44.74 1.12
C ARG A 16 -6.69 -43.53 0.22
N GLN A 17 -7.56 -43.21 -0.74
CA GLN A 17 -7.37 -42.03 -1.62
C GLN A 17 -8.44 -40.94 -1.52
N THR A 18 -9.50 -41.13 -0.74
CA THR A 18 -10.61 -40.15 -0.68
C THR A 18 -10.61 -39.25 0.57
N ALA A 19 -9.74 -39.49 1.56
CA ALA A 19 -9.65 -38.66 2.76
C ALA A 19 -8.72 -37.43 2.62
N TRP A 20 -7.92 -37.34 1.56
CA TRP A 20 -7.00 -36.22 1.34
C TRP A 20 -7.61 -35.01 0.62
N ARG A 21 -8.87 -35.08 0.17
CA ARG A 21 -9.50 -33.99 -0.61
C ARG A 21 -10.64 -33.24 0.10
N ALA A 22 -11.05 -33.66 1.30
CA ALA A 22 -12.18 -33.04 2.01
C ALA A 22 -11.75 -32.04 3.11
N GLY A 23 -10.49 -32.08 3.56
CA GLY A 23 -9.98 -31.17 4.61
C GLY A 23 -9.32 -29.89 4.08
N GLU A 24 -8.96 -29.83 2.80
CA GLU A 24 -8.23 -28.71 2.20
C GLU A 24 -9.13 -27.56 1.72
N THR A 25 -10.45 -27.75 1.61
CA THR A 25 -11.32 -26.72 0.99
C THR A 25 -11.71 -25.57 1.91
N THR A 26 -11.54 -25.70 3.23
CA THR A 26 -11.93 -24.66 4.21
C THR A 26 -10.76 -23.74 4.59
N GLN A 27 -9.51 -24.20 4.45
CA GLN A 27 -8.31 -23.49 4.93
C GLN A 27 -7.73 -22.48 3.91
N TRP A 28 -8.09 -22.63 2.62
CA TRP A 28 -7.74 -21.67 1.57
C TRP A 28 -8.68 -20.46 1.50
N GLN A 29 -9.79 -20.48 2.24
CA GLN A 29 -10.76 -19.39 2.24
C GLN A 29 -10.29 -18.18 3.07
N HIS A 30 -9.65 -18.36 4.23
CA HIS A 30 -9.22 -17.24 5.10
C HIS A 30 -8.00 -16.45 4.57
N VAL A 31 -7.05 -17.11 3.91
CA VAL A 31 -5.85 -16.46 3.31
C VAL A 31 -6.18 -15.78 1.98
N ARG A 32 -7.12 -16.36 1.21
CA ARG A 32 -7.78 -15.64 0.13
C ARG A 32 -8.67 -14.54 0.70
N CYS A 33 -9.27 -14.69 1.88
CA CYS A 33 -10.07 -13.63 2.49
C CYS A 33 -9.23 -12.40 2.74
N MET A 34 -8.04 -12.42 3.36
CA MET A 34 -7.30 -11.14 3.55
C MET A 34 -6.81 -10.48 2.23
N SER A 35 -6.32 -11.25 1.27
CA SER A 35 -5.83 -10.71 -0.03
C SER A 35 -6.93 -10.47 -1.08
N ALA A 36 -8.12 -11.04 -0.89
CA ALA A 36 -9.34 -10.78 -1.66
C ALA A 36 -10.25 -9.76 -0.95
N ILE A 37 -10.16 -9.61 0.36
CA ILE A 37 -10.61 -8.43 1.12
C ILE A 37 -9.77 -7.24 0.62
N ASP A 38 -8.46 -7.37 0.45
CA ASP A 38 -7.67 -6.31 -0.18
C ASP A 38 -7.97 -6.05 -1.67
N ARG A 39 -8.70 -6.91 -2.39
CA ARG A 39 -9.05 -6.67 -3.81
C ARG A 39 -10.51 -6.30 -4.02
N ALA A 40 -11.44 -7.06 -3.44
CA ALA A 40 -12.87 -6.82 -3.51
C ALA A 40 -13.31 -5.66 -2.60
N THR A 41 -12.73 -5.51 -1.41
CA THR A 41 -13.04 -4.37 -0.52
C THR A 41 -12.30 -3.11 -0.95
N ASN A 42 -11.11 -3.20 -1.58
CA ASN A 42 -10.54 -2.02 -2.26
C ASN A 42 -11.35 -1.65 -3.52
N ALA A 43 -11.96 -2.58 -4.25
CA ALA A 43 -12.87 -2.24 -5.35
C ALA A 43 -14.19 -1.62 -4.85
N ARG A 44 -14.75 -2.12 -3.74
CA ARG A 44 -15.95 -1.58 -3.10
C ARG A 44 -15.67 -0.22 -2.46
N ALA A 45 -14.56 -0.09 -1.72
CA ALA A 45 -14.07 1.17 -1.15
C ALA A 45 -13.61 2.17 -2.22
N LYS A 46 -13.14 1.74 -3.40
CA LYS A 46 -12.83 2.63 -4.55
C LYS A 46 -14.12 3.14 -5.20
N ARG A 47 -15.18 2.32 -5.30
CA ARG A 47 -16.52 2.79 -5.74
C ARG A 47 -17.18 3.71 -4.72
N GLU A 48 -17.02 3.43 -3.44
CA GLU A 48 -17.57 4.24 -2.36
C GLU A 48 -16.74 5.49 -2.08
N GLN A 49 -15.42 5.46 -2.25
CA GLN A 49 -14.54 6.63 -2.32
C GLN A 49 -14.85 7.43 -3.59
N SER A 50 -14.99 6.87 -4.79
CA SER A 50 -15.38 7.69 -5.95
C SER A 50 -16.73 8.41 -5.75
N ARG A 51 -17.69 7.81 -5.03
CA ARG A 51 -18.95 8.49 -4.62
C ARG A 51 -18.76 9.50 -3.48
N LYS A 52 -17.91 9.21 -2.49
CA LYS A 52 -17.71 10.04 -1.29
C LYS A 52 -16.61 11.08 -1.46
N THR A 53 -15.65 10.92 -2.36
CA THR A 53 -14.52 11.83 -2.60
C THR A 53 -15.01 13.08 -3.31
N GLY A 54 -15.97 12.98 -4.23
CA GLY A 54 -16.61 14.17 -4.82
C GLY A 54 -17.33 15.05 -3.78
N LEU A 55 -18.02 14.44 -2.81
CA LEU A 55 -18.79 15.13 -1.77
C LEU A 55 -17.97 15.51 -0.51
N ARG A 56 -16.94 14.72 -0.19
CA ARG A 56 -16.09 14.92 0.99
C ARG A 56 -14.93 15.85 0.70
N GLN A 57 -14.47 15.97 -0.55
CA GLN A 57 -13.45 16.97 -0.92
C GLN A 57 -13.96 18.41 -0.71
N GLU A 58 -15.28 18.65 -0.81
CA GLU A 58 -15.92 19.92 -0.43
C GLU A 58 -16.13 20.09 1.09
N GLN A 59 -16.54 19.05 1.82
CA GLN A 59 -16.80 19.15 3.27
C GLN A 59 -15.56 18.99 4.18
N SER A 60 -14.42 18.52 3.66
CA SER A 60 -13.23 18.15 4.45
C SER A 60 -12.18 19.24 4.63
N VAL A 61 -12.47 20.46 4.20
CA VAL A 61 -11.62 21.65 4.42
C VAL A 61 -11.48 21.99 5.93
N MET A 62 -12.12 21.26 6.86
CA MET A 62 -12.22 21.58 8.29
C MET A 62 -11.13 21.00 9.23
N GLY A 63 -10.14 20.22 8.77
CA GLY A 63 -9.11 19.62 9.67
C GLY A 63 -7.69 19.59 9.06
N GLY A 64 -6.89 20.61 9.34
CA GLY A 64 -5.77 21.07 8.50
C GLY A 64 -4.44 20.29 8.46
N THR A 65 -4.29 19.11 9.06
CA THR A 65 -2.98 18.41 9.08
C THR A 65 -3.04 16.92 8.76
N ASP A 66 -4.07 16.19 9.18
CA ASP A 66 -4.12 14.74 8.97
C ASP A 66 -4.38 14.34 7.51
N LEU A 67 -5.18 15.12 6.76
CA LEU A 67 -5.50 14.85 5.36
C LEU A 67 -4.29 14.90 4.42
N GLN A 68 -3.28 15.70 4.76
CA GLN A 68 -2.05 15.78 3.96
C GLN A 68 -1.33 14.42 3.91
N ASN A 69 -1.53 13.57 4.92
CA ASN A 69 -0.98 12.22 4.99
C ASN A 69 -1.98 11.13 4.60
N GLU A 70 -3.07 11.46 3.92
CA GLU A 70 -4.10 10.48 3.52
C GLU A 70 -4.23 10.32 2.01
N ILE A 71 -3.77 11.30 1.24
CA ILE A 71 -3.98 11.33 -0.21
C ILE A 71 -2.85 10.57 -0.91
N LEU A 72 -3.23 9.51 -1.65
CA LEU A 72 -2.35 8.89 -2.63
C LEU A 72 -2.28 9.80 -3.86
N ILE A 73 -1.11 10.35 -4.16
CA ILE A 73 -0.90 11.17 -5.37
C ILE A 73 -1.26 10.31 -6.59
N PRO A 74 -2.09 10.84 -7.51
CA PRO A 74 -2.48 10.09 -8.70
C PRO A 74 -1.28 9.77 -9.60
N SER A 75 -1.47 8.79 -10.48
CA SER A 75 -0.40 8.27 -11.36
C SER A 75 0.81 7.73 -10.59
N THR A 76 0.61 7.25 -9.36
CA THR A 76 1.65 6.51 -8.62
C THR A 76 1.87 5.15 -9.29
N TRP A 77 3.08 4.94 -9.81
CA TRP A 77 3.37 3.77 -10.64
C TRP A 77 4.34 2.81 -9.97
N VAL A 78 3.86 1.59 -9.73
CA VAL A 78 4.63 0.46 -9.23
C VAL A 78 4.85 -0.53 -10.35
N ARG A 79 6.09 -0.62 -10.85
CA ARG A 79 6.41 -1.62 -11.87
C ARG A 79 6.26 -3.04 -11.30
N PRO A 80 5.70 -3.99 -12.07
CA PRO A 80 5.84 -5.40 -11.74
C PRO A 80 7.32 -5.82 -11.82
N PRO A 81 7.69 -6.99 -11.25
CA PRO A 81 8.99 -7.60 -11.49
C PRO A 81 9.28 -7.72 -12.98
N LEU A 82 10.54 -7.57 -13.40
CA LEU A 82 10.88 -7.49 -14.82
C LEU A 82 10.43 -8.71 -15.64
N GLY A 83 10.43 -9.91 -15.05
CA GLY A 83 9.90 -11.12 -15.70
C GLY A 83 8.38 -11.10 -15.93
N ARG A 84 7.64 -10.28 -15.19
CA ARG A 84 6.19 -10.05 -15.33
C ARG A 84 5.88 -8.69 -15.98
N PHE A 85 6.87 -7.99 -16.51
CA PHE A 85 6.65 -6.70 -17.16
C PHE A 85 5.89 -6.91 -18.47
N PRO A 86 4.78 -6.21 -18.71
CA PRO A 86 4.00 -6.39 -19.92
C PRO A 86 4.81 -5.96 -21.14
N ARG A 87 4.78 -6.78 -22.19
CA ARG A 87 5.54 -6.55 -23.44
C ARG A 87 4.91 -5.50 -24.38
N SER A 88 3.92 -4.74 -23.89
CA SER A 88 3.24 -3.74 -24.70
C SER A 88 4.10 -2.45 -24.82
N PRO A 89 4.40 -1.98 -26.04
CA PRO A 89 5.17 -0.76 -26.23
C PRO A 89 4.44 0.49 -25.70
N SER A 90 3.10 0.52 -25.76
CA SER A 90 2.32 1.62 -25.21
C SER A 90 2.45 1.70 -23.69
N TYR A 91 2.41 0.56 -22.99
CA TYR A 91 2.62 0.51 -21.54
C TYR A 91 4.01 1.00 -21.16
N LEU A 92 5.05 0.58 -21.90
CA LEU A 92 6.42 1.04 -21.68
C LEU A 92 6.56 2.55 -21.91
N TYR A 93 5.97 3.08 -22.99
CA TYR A 93 5.96 4.51 -23.28
C TYR A 93 5.32 5.30 -22.12
N HIS A 94 4.15 4.89 -21.65
CA HIS A 94 3.48 5.57 -20.54
C HIS A 94 4.22 5.47 -19.22
N TYR A 95 4.85 4.32 -18.96
CA TYR A 95 5.74 4.15 -17.81
C TYR A 95 6.91 5.14 -17.88
N LEU A 96 7.61 5.20 -19.00
CA LEU A 96 8.75 6.10 -19.19
C LEU A 96 8.32 7.57 -19.14
N PHE A 97 7.20 7.93 -19.78
CA PHE A 97 6.65 9.28 -19.75
C PHE A 97 6.29 9.72 -18.33
N THR A 98 5.62 8.86 -17.57
CA THR A 98 5.27 9.13 -16.17
C THR A 98 6.52 9.32 -15.32
N LYS A 99 7.51 8.43 -15.45
CA LYS A 99 8.78 8.55 -14.71
C LYS A 99 9.61 9.76 -15.14
N GLY A 100 9.56 10.13 -16.41
CA GLY A 100 10.14 11.37 -16.94
C GLY A 100 9.50 12.59 -16.30
N ARG A 101 8.16 12.65 -16.27
CA ARG A 101 7.41 13.72 -15.60
C ARG A 101 7.75 13.82 -14.11
N ASP A 102 7.83 12.69 -13.40
CA ASP A 102 8.18 12.66 -11.98
C ASP A 102 9.64 13.10 -11.75
N PHE A 103 10.56 12.73 -12.64
CA PHE A 103 11.94 13.19 -12.59
C PHE A 103 12.04 14.69 -12.82
N LEU A 104 11.40 15.21 -13.87
CA LEU A 104 11.37 16.64 -14.18
C LEU A 104 10.68 17.44 -13.08
N GLY A 105 9.58 16.93 -12.50
CA GLY A 105 8.90 17.55 -11.37
C GLY A 105 9.81 17.68 -10.15
N ARG A 106 10.57 16.63 -9.80
CA ARG A 106 11.56 16.69 -8.71
C ARG A 106 12.70 17.66 -9.00
N LEU A 107 13.16 17.71 -10.25
CA LEU A 107 14.21 18.64 -10.66
C LEU A 107 13.71 20.09 -10.60
N GLY A 108 12.50 20.34 -11.09
CA GLY A 108 11.83 21.64 -11.01
C GLY A 108 11.64 22.09 -9.56
N MET A 109 11.19 21.21 -8.67
CA MET A 109 11.07 21.51 -7.23
C MET A 109 12.42 21.77 -6.57
N LYS A 110 13.46 21.01 -6.93
CA LYS A 110 14.82 21.28 -6.45
C LYS A 110 15.31 22.64 -6.92
N TRP A 111 15.01 23.02 -8.17
CA TRP A 111 15.42 24.31 -8.71
C TRP A 111 14.62 25.46 -8.08
N SER A 112 13.31 25.32 -7.92
CA SER A 112 12.49 26.35 -7.26
C SER A 112 12.85 26.54 -5.78
N SER A 113 13.46 25.54 -5.14
CA SER A 113 13.99 25.66 -3.78
C SER A 113 15.30 26.44 -3.65
N LYS A 114 15.88 26.93 -4.77
CA LYS A 114 17.11 27.75 -4.72
C LYS A 114 16.76 29.21 -4.41
N PRO A 115 17.33 29.83 -3.37
CA PRO A 115 17.12 31.24 -3.06
C PRO A 115 17.86 32.21 -4.00
N GLY A 116 18.66 31.68 -4.94
CA GLY A 116 19.37 32.43 -5.98
C GLY A 116 20.10 31.47 -6.93
N LEU A 117 20.52 31.97 -8.09
CA LEU A 117 21.14 31.16 -9.16
C LEU A 117 22.39 30.38 -8.69
N PHE A 118 23.22 31.02 -7.87
CA PHE A 118 24.49 30.47 -7.36
C PHE A 118 24.39 29.86 -5.95
N LYS A 119 23.22 29.94 -5.30
CA LYS A 119 23.04 29.38 -3.96
C LYS A 119 22.60 27.90 -4.04
N PRO A 120 22.99 27.06 -3.07
CA PRO A 120 22.55 25.67 -3.03
C PRO A 120 21.02 25.58 -2.84
N ALA A 121 20.42 24.51 -3.37
CA ALA A 121 19.01 24.20 -3.18
C ALA A 121 18.72 23.93 -1.70
N LEU A 122 17.67 24.56 -1.15
CA LEU A 122 17.21 24.29 0.21
C LEU A 122 16.64 22.86 0.33
N TYR A 123 15.95 22.40 -0.72
CA TYR A 123 15.40 21.05 -0.75
C TYR A 123 16.49 19.99 -0.92
N LYS A 124 16.64 19.15 0.10
CA LYS A 124 17.53 17.98 0.10
C LYS A 124 16.71 16.69 0.04
N PRO A 125 16.75 15.94 -1.08
CA PRO A 125 15.91 14.75 -1.23
C PRO A 125 16.35 13.58 -0.35
N ASN A 126 17.59 13.49 0.15
CA ASN A 126 18.05 12.46 1.11
C ASN A 126 17.55 11.04 0.80
N THR A 127 17.59 10.61 -0.47
CA THR A 127 16.96 9.36 -0.94
C THR A 127 17.56 8.11 -0.31
N SER A 128 18.84 8.13 0.04
CA SER A 128 19.54 7.02 0.71
C SER A 128 18.94 6.68 2.08
N LYS A 129 18.41 7.67 2.81
CA LYS A 129 17.83 7.48 4.14
C LYS A 129 16.41 6.93 4.09
N ILE A 130 15.74 7.01 2.95
CA ILE A 130 14.33 6.64 2.82
C ILE A 130 14.15 5.12 2.97
N VAL A 131 15.01 4.32 2.35
CA VAL A 131 14.86 2.85 2.38
C VAL A 131 15.06 2.27 3.78
N PRO A 132 16.11 2.63 4.54
CA PRO A 132 16.24 2.20 5.94
C PRO A 132 15.07 2.66 6.81
N MET A 133 14.61 3.89 6.64
CA MET A 133 13.44 4.42 7.36
C MET A 133 12.17 3.64 7.03
N ALA A 134 11.92 3.34 5.74
CA ALA A 134 10.79 2.54 5.29
C ALA A 134 10.76 1.15 5.95
N LYS A 135 11.92 0.50 6.05
CA LYS A 135 12.07 -0.80 6.73
C LYS A 135 11.67 -0.70 8.21
N ALA A 136 12.18 0.30 8.91
CA ALA A 136 11.89 0.50 10.33
C ALA A 136 10.40 0.76 10.56
N MET A 137 9.79 1.62 9.74
CA MET A 137 8.35 1.90 9.83
C MET A 137 7.49 0.67 9.48
N HIS A 138 7.90 -0.14 8.50
CA HIS A 138 7.21 -1.36 8.11
C HIS A 138 7.18 -2.39 9.25
N VAL A 139 8.32 -2.60 9.92
CA VAL A 139 8.42 -3.45 11.12
C VAL A 139 7.53 -2.90 12.24
N ALA A 140 7.69 -1.62 12.59
CA ALA A 140 6.92 -0.99 13.67
C ALA A 140 5.40 -1.06 13.43
N MET A 141 4.96 -0.89 12.18
CA MET A 141 3.56 -1.02 11.77
C MET A 141 3.04 -2.44 12.02
N TYR A 142 3.75 -3.47 11.55
CA TYR A 142 3.29 -4.84 11.70
C TYR A 142 3.39 -5.37 13.14
N GLU A 143 4.39 -4.96 13.90
CA GLU A 143 4.49 -5.25 15.34
C GLU A 143 3.36 -4.58 16.14
N ALA A 144 3.04 -3.32 15.85
CA ALA A 144 1.91 -2.63 16.46
C ALA A 144 0.59 -3.29 16.09
N LEU A 145 0.43 -3.70 14.83
CA LEU A 145 -0.73 -4.46 14.38
C LEU A 145 -0.85 -5.78 15.14
N ALA A 146 0.20 -6.59 15.21
CA ALA A 146 0.18 -7.87 15.92
C ALA A 146 -0.23 -7.70 17.40
N ARG A 147 0.41 -6.74 18.09
CA ARG A 147 0.11 -6.40 19.50
C ARG A 147 -1.29 -5.82 19.71
N GLY A 148 -1.93 -5.29 18.67
CA GLY A 148 -3.22 -4.61 18.79
C GLY A 148 -3.11 -3.16 19.30
N ASP A 149 -1.93 -2.55 19.19
CA ASP A 149 -1.68 -1.19 19.66
C ASP A 149 -2.15 -0.15 18.62
N LYS A 150 -3.38 0.33 18.80
CA LYS A 150 -3.99 1.36 17.93
C LYS A 150 -3.28 2.70 18.01
N ALA A 151 -2.67 3.04 19.15
CA ALA A 151 -1.98 4.32 19.32
C ALA A 151 -0.66 4.35 18.53
N ALA A 152 0.12 3.27 18.62
CA ALA A 152 1.33 3.12 17.81
C ALA A 152 1.02 3.10 16.30
N LEU A 153 -0.10 2.50 15.89
CA LEU A 153 -0.57 2.52 14.50
C LEU A 153 -0.91 3.93 14.02
N ARG A 154 -1.60 4.76 14.81
CA ARG A 154 -1.90 6.16 14.46
C ARG A 154 -0.65 7.05 14.34
N LYS A 155 0.41 6.72 15.07
CA LYS A 155 1.70 7.40 14.96
C LYS A 155 2.44 7.03 13.68
N THR A 156 2.44 5.74 13.33
CA THR A 156 3.23 5.21 12.20
C THR A 156 2.50 5.33 10.85
N CYS A 157 1.18 5.20 10.85
CA CYS A 157 0.34 5.19 9.66
C CYS A 157 -0.46 6.49 9.51
N GLY A 158 -0.86 6.82 8.28
CA GLY A 158 -1.89 7.82 8.01
C GLY A 158 -3.24 7.37 8.55
N ALA A 159 -4.15 8.32 8.84
CA ALA A 159 -5.39 8.05 9.55
C ALA A 159 -6.24 6.95 8.91
N VAL A 160 -6.43 7.01 7.58
CA VAL A 160 -7.21 6.01 6.82
C VAL A 160 -6.65 4.59 6.98
N LEU A 161 -5.32 4.42 6.93
CA LEU A 161 -4.71 3.11 7.09
C LEU A 161 -4.75 2.64 8.55
N ALA A 162 -4.51 3.56 9.50
CA ALA A 162 -4.60 3.27 10.92
C ALA A 162 -6.01 2.82 11.32
N ASP A 163 -7.06 3.45 10.80
CA ASP A 163 -8.45 3.10 11.07
C ASP A 163 -8.83 1.72 10.50
N ARG A 164 -8.31 1.38 9.31
CA ARG A 164 -8.48 0.02 8.74
C ARG A 164 -7.84 -1.04 9.61
N PHE A 165 -6.64 -0.78 10.12
CA PHE A 165 -5.97 -1.69 11.04
C PHE A 165 -6.67 -1.76 12.40
N ALA A 166 -7.18 -0.63 12.91
CA ALA A 166 -7.98 -0.61 14.12
C ALA A 166 -9.25 -1.47 13.98
N ALA A 167 -9.97 -1.36 12.87
CA ALA A 167 -11.13 -2.21 12.58
C ALA A 167 -10.75 -3.69 12.48
N THR A 168 -9.59 -4.00 11.89
CA THR A 168 -9.06 -5.37 11.83
C THR A 168 -8.74 -5.90 13.22
N ILE A 169 -8.19 -5.06 14.10
CA ILE A 169 -7.94 -5.41 15.51
C ILE A 169 -9.26 -5.66 16.25
N ASP A 170 -10.27 -4.82 16.03
CA ASP A 170 -11.58 -4.94 16.67
C ASP A 170 -12.35 -6.18 16.21
N SER A 171 -12.13 -6.64 14.97
CA SER A 171 -12.73 -7.87 14.45
C SER A 171 -12.08 -9.16 14.96
N ARG A 172 -11.04 -9.09 15.80
CA ARG A 172 -10.36 -10.28 16.30
C ARG A 172 -11.28 -11.05 17.25
N PRO A 173 -11.35 -12.39 17.17
CA PRO A 173 -12.17 -13.12 18.09
C PRO A 173 -11.62 -12.97 19.52
N PRO A 174 -12.49 -12.94 20.55
CA PRO A 174 -12.08 -12.73 21.93
C PRO A 174 -11.15 -13.86 22.38
N GLY A 175 -10.14 -13.51 23.18
CA GLY A 175 -9.13 -14.45 23.64
C GLY A 175 -8.04 -14.79 22.62
N ARG A 176 -8.14 -14.35 21.35
CA ARG A 176 -7.07 -14.57 20.37
C ARG A 176 -6.13 -13.38 20.27
N ARG A 177 -4.82 -13.66 20.27
CA ARG A 177 -3.75 -12.70 19.99
C ARG A 177 -2.96 -13.15 18.78
N TYR A 178 -2.34 -12.19 18.10
CA TYR A 178 -1.59 -12.44 16.88
C TYR A 178 -0.13 -12.08 17.11
N GLY A 179 0.77 -12.96 16.66
CA GLY A 179 2.20 -12.71 16.57
C GLY A 179 2.60 -12.42 15.14
N TRP A 180 3.52 -11.49 14.97
CA TRP A 180 4.19 -11.22 13.71
C TRP A 180 5.69 -11.12 13.97
N GLU A 181 6.46 -11.70 13.08
CA GLU A 181 7.91 -11.68 13.13
C GLU A 181 8.48 -11.51 11.72
N LEU A 182 9.48 -10.64 11.59
CA LEU A 182 10.27 -10.54 10.39
C LEU A 182 11.42 -11.55 10.45
N VAL A 183 11.32 -12.62 9.65
CA VAL A 183 12.36 -13.66 9.60
C VAL A 183 13.62 -13.13 8.91
N ARG A 184 13.44 -12.57 7.70
CA ARG A 184 14.55 -11.98 6.94
C ARG A 184 14.04 -11.11 5.80
N TYR A 185 14.87 -10.18 5.34
CA TYR A 185 14.66 -9.50 4.07
C TYR A 185 15.18 -10.38 2.91
N ASN A 186 14.42 -10.42 1.82
CA ASN A 186 14.79 -11.16 0.62
C ASN A 186 15.71 -10.30 -0.26
N TRP A 187 17.03 -10.45 -0.07
CA TRP A 187 18.06 -9.74 -0.83
C TRP A 187 18.53 -10.48 -2.09
N THR A 188 18.23 -11.77 -2.20
CA THR A 188 18.76 -12.70 -3.21
C THR A 188 18.13 -12.61 -4.60
N MET A 189 17.17 -11.71 -4.82
CA MET A 189 16.67 -11.47 -6.17
C MET A 189 17.68 -10.58 -6.94
N PRO A 190 17.96 -10.86 -8.23
CA PRO A 190 18.93 -10.10 -9.05
C PRO A 190 18.61 -8.61 -9.23
N TRP A 191 17.51 -8.13 -8.63
CA TRP A 191 17.01 -6.77 -8.63
C TRP A 191 16.89 -6.30 -7.17
N ARG A 192 17.97 -5.73 -6.61
CA ARG A 192 18.14 -5.32 -5.21
C ARG A 192 16.84 -4.77 -4.55
N TYR A 193 16.28 -5.53 -3.63
CA TYR A 193 15.26 -5.09 -2.68
C TYR A 193 15.87 -4.88 -1.30
N PRO A 194 15.29 -4.00 -0.45
CA PRO A 194 14.24 -3.04 -0.77
C PRO A 194 14.70 -1.88 -1.64
N ARG A 195 13.76 -1.22 -2.34
CA ARG A 195 14.08 -0.13 -3.27
C ARG A 195 12.95 0.84 -3.49
N ILE A 196 13.30 2.06 -3.89
CA ILE A 196 12.34 3.09 -4.27
C ILE A 196 11.80 2.76 -5.67
N MET A 197 10.48 2.72 -5.80
CA MET A 197 9.76 2.52 -7.05
C MET A 197 9.26 3.82 -7.63
N ASP A 198 8.82 4.73 -6.76
CA ASP A 198 8.26 6.00 -7.15
C ASP A 198 8.59 7.08 -6.13
N HIS A 199 8.80 8.30 -6.60
CA HIS A 199 9.10 9.44 -5.74
C HIS A 199 8.52 10.70 -6.38
N LYS A 200 7.47 11.23 -5.76
CA LYS A 200 6.73 12.39 -6.23
C LYS A 200 6.79 13.53 -5.23
N LEU A 201 6.79 14.74 -5.75
CA LEU A 201 6.55 15.97 -5.01
C LEU A 201 5.41 16.70 -5.71
N THR A 202 4.37 17.06 -4.97
CA THR A 202 3.21 17.73 -5.53
C THR A 202 2.78 18.85 -4.58
N PRO A 203 2.69 20.11 -5.04
CA PRO A 203 2.12 21.17 -4.22
C PRO A 203 0.66 20.81 -3.94
N LEU A 204 0.25 20.92 -2.67
CA LEU A 204 -1.15 20.78 -2.31
C LEU A 204 -1.95 21.96 -2.85
N GLN A 205 -3.27 21.79 -2.95
CA GLN A 205 -4.14 22.90 -3.27
C GLN A 205 -4.03 23.98 -2.20
N ARG A 206 -4.15 25.24 -2.62
CA ARG A 206 -4.20 26.37 -1.70
C ARG A 206 -5.43 26.21 -0.80
N ASP A 207 -5.20 26.15 0.50
CA ASP A 207 -6.28 26.27 1.46
C ASP A 207 -6.84 27.70 1.38
N PRO A 208 -8.14 27.89 1.12
CA PRO A 208 -8.78 29.19 1.03
C PRO A 208 -8.60 30.07 2.27
N ARG A 209 -8.23 29.49 3.42
CA ARG A 209 -8.00 30.21 4.68
C ARG A 209 -6.60 30.81 4.80
N LEU A 210 -5.66 30.39 3.95
CA LEU A 210 -4.31 30.96 3.96
C LEU A 210 -4.28 32.28 3.20
N SER A 211 -3.54 33.26 3.74
CA SER A 211 -3.36 34.59 3.14
C SER A 211 -2.88 34.49 1.69
N ASP A 212 -3.20 35.49 0.86
CA ASP A 212 -2.88 35.51 -0.57
C ASP A 212 -1.38 35.36 -0.90
N ASN A 213 -0.50 35.62 0.07
CA ASN A 213 0.94 35.50 -0.08
C ASN A 213 1.51 34.15 0.40
N ALA A 214 0.74 33.34 1.12
CA ALA A 214 1.24 32.08 1.64
C ALA A 214 1.27 30.99 0.56
N HIS A 215 2.41 30.32 0.43
CA HIS A 215 2.57 29.23 -0.51
C HIS A 215 2.01 27.91 0.06
N PRO A 216 1.24 27.13 -0.74
CA PRO A 216 0.70 25.86 -0.25
C PRO A 216 1.82 24.87 0.04
N PRO A 217 1.67 24.02 1.08
CA PRO A 217 2.65 23.00 1.42
C PRO A 217 2.86 22.02 0.27
N VAL A 218 4.05 21.44 0.20
CA VAL A 218 4.40 20.42 -0.80
C VAL A 218 4.26 19.04 -0.19
N LEU A 219 3.43 18.19 -0.78
CA LEU A 219 3.34 16.80 -0.40
C LEU A 219 4.47 16.00 -1.05
N ARG A 220 5.28 15.34 -0.22
CA ARG A 220 6.31 14.43 -0.68
C ARG A 220 5.86 13.00 -0.45
N GLN A 221 5.74 12.23 -1.52
CA GLN A 221 5.33 10.84 -1.45
C GLN A 221 6.37 9.92 -2.10
N VAL A 222 6.64 8.79 -1.46
CA VAL A 222 7.63 7.82 -1.92
C VAL A 222 7.06 6.43 -1.79
N VAL A 223 7.19 5.64 -2.84
CA VAL A 223 6.84 4.22 -2.82
C VAL A 223 8.10 3.39 -2.70
N VAL A 224 8.15 2.53 -1.69
CA VAL A 224 9.26 1.61 -1.44
C VAL A 224 8.73 0.18 -1.52
N THR A 225 9.32 -0.63 -2.40
CA THR A 225 9.04 -2.07 -2.41
C THR A 225 9.95 -2.77 -1.42
N ILE A 226 9.34 -3.53 -0.52
CA ILE A 226 10.00 -4.37 0.48
C ILE A 226 9.68 -5.82 0.14
N ALA A 227 10.73 -6.62 -0.06
CA ALA A 227 10.63 -8.07 -0.19
C ALA A 227 11.14 -8.71 1.10
N SER A 228 10.30 -9.51 1.76
CA SER A 228 10.61 -10.09 3.07
C SER A 228 9.97 -11.45 3.24
N ARG A 229 10.60 -12.31 4.04
CA ARG A 229 9.98 -13.50 4.62
C ARG A 229 9.44 -13.14 5.99
N GLN A 230 8.13 -13.30 6.17
CA GLN A 230 7.41 -12.94 7.39
C GLN A 230 6.82 -14.21 8.01
N ARG A 231 6.87 -14.31 9.33
CA ARG A 231 6.22 -15.35 10.11
C ARG A 231 5.02 -14.76 10.85
N ARG A 232 3.89 -15.46 10.79
CA ARG A 232 2.64 -15.09 11.46
C ARG A 232 2.17 -16.27 12.28
N VAL A 233 1.68 -16.00 13.48
CA VAL A 233 1.22 -17.04 14.40
C VAL A 233 0.02 -16.51 15.18
N GLU A 234 -0.91 -17.38 15.50
CA GLU A 234 -2.07 -17.05 16.32
C GLU A 234 -1.95 -17.76 17.67
N TYR A 235 -2.25 -17.03 18.74
CA TYR A 235 -2.21 -17.51 20.11
C TYR A 235 -3.61 -17.45 20.71
N ASP A 236 -4.05 -18.57 21.30
CA ASP A 236 -5.28 -18.65 22.06
C ASP A 236 -4.99 -18.47 23.57
N TYR A 237 -5.56 -17.41 24.13
CA TYR A 237 -5.54 -17.06 25.55
C TYR A 237 -6.91 -17.30 26.19
N GLY A 238 -7.57 -18.40 25.83
CA GLY A 238 -8.79 -18.86 26.50
C GLY A 238 -8.62 -19.10 28.01
N LYS A 239 -9.69 -19.58 28.65
CA LYS A 239 -9.83 -19.70 30.13
C LYS A 239 -8.69 -20.46 30.85
N GLN A 240 -7.85 -21.21 30.14
CA GLN A 240 -6.75 -21.98 30.69
C GLN A 240 -5.40 -21.22 30.74
N GLY A 241 -5.38 -19.92 30.42
CA GLY A 241 -4.33 -18.97 30.85
C GLY A 241 -2.93 -19.09 30.20
N GLY A 242 -2.62 -20.18 29.51
CA GLY A 242 -1.39 -20.32 28.74
C GLY A 242 -1.65 -19.99 27.28
N GLY A 243 -1.05 -18.93 26.74
CA GLY A 243 -1.14 -18.55 25.32
C GLY A 243 -0.64 -19.67 24.40
N ARG A 244 -1.51 -20.63 24.07
CA ARG A 244 -1.18 -21.78 23.24
C ARG A 244 -1.22 -21.36 21.78
N VAL A 245 -0.23 -21.78 21.01
CA VAL A 245 -0.26 -21.60 19.56
C VAL A 245 -1.44 -22.36 19.00
N VAL A 246 -2.29 -21.69 18.23
CA VAL A 246 -3.41 -22.34 17.53
C VAL A 246 -2.82 -23.32 16.51
N PRO A 247 -3.17 -24.62 16.57
CA PRO A 247 -2.60 -25.62 15.66
C PRO A 247 -2.78 -25.23 14.19
N GLY A 248 -1.69 -25.26 13.41
CA GLY A 248 -1.70 -24.91 11.99
C GLY A 248 -1.82 -23.41 11.68
N SER A 249 -1.82 -22.53 12.70
CA SER A 249 -1.84 -21.07 12.49
C SER A 249 -0.49 -20.49 12.10
N GLU A 250 0.60 -21.17 12.50
CA GLU A 250 1.94 -20.71 12.22
C GLU A 250 2.25 -20.85 10.73
N LYS A 251 2.60 -19.74 10.09
CA LYS A 251 2.93 -19.71 8.68
C LYS A 251 4.05 -18.74 8.38
N GLU A 252 5.07 -19.22 7.68
CA GLU A 252 6.06 -18.40 7.02
C GLU A 252 5.67 -18.14 5.56
N VAL A 253 5.71 -16.88 5.15
CA VAL A 253 5.33 -16.47 3.79
C VAL A 253 6.36 -15.49 3.25
N ASP A 254 6.76 -15.69 2.01
CA ASP A 254 7.50 -14.71 1.23
C ASP A 254 6.53 -13.67 0.66
N VAL A 255 6.72 -12.41 1.03
CA VAL A 255 5.82 -11.30 0.68
C VAL A 255 6.62 -10.19 0.00
N VAL A 256 6.02 -9.61 -1.04
CA VAL A 256 6.50 -8.39 -1.71
C VAL A 256 5.43 -7.32 -1.55
N GLU A 257 5.76 -6.25 -0.83
CA GLU A 257 4.81 -5.20 -0.46
C GLU A 257 5.34 -3.86 -0.95
N ASN A 258 4.47 -3.02 -1.50
CA ASN A 258 4.83 -1.66 -1.88
C ASN A 258 4.24 -0.69 -0.85
N VAL A 259 5.12 -0.21 0.03
CA VAL A 259 4.78 0.70 1.11
C VAL A 259 4.83 2.12 0.58
N VAL A 260 3.74 2.85 0.78
CA VAL A 260 3.64 4.25 0.38
C VAL A 260 3.86 5.14 1.60
N LEU A 261 4.92 5.93 1.54
CA LEU A 261 5.32 6.87 2.57
C LEU A 261 4.95 8.29 2.14
N SER A 262 4.46 9.08 3.07
CA SER A 262 4.14 10.49 2.85
C SER A 262 4.73 11.37 3.92
N GLN A 263 5.12 12.57 3.53
CA GLN A 263 5.59 13.63 4.40
C GLN A 263 5.24 15.00 3.81
N PRO A 264 4.54 15.87 4.53
CA PRO A 264 4.32 17.24 4.11
C PRO A 264 5.58 18.08 4.37
N LEU A 265 5.91 18.92 3.39
CA LEU A 265 7.01 19.87 3.46
C LEU A 265 6.45 21.29 3.43
N ASP A 266 7.05 22.17 4.21
CA ASP A 266 6.86 23.60 4.05
C ASP A 266 7.48 24.07 2.74
N ARG A 267 6.77 24.90 1.97
CA ARG A 267 7.23 25.28 0.63
C ARG A 267 8.30 26.38 0.66
N ASP A 268 8.35 27.17 1.72
CA ASP A 268 9.25 28.31 1.82
C ASP A 268 10.58 27.87 2.42
N THR A 269 10.50 27.08 3.49
CA THR A 269 11.68 26.59 4.22
C THR A 269 12.16 25.22 3.73
N TRP A 270 11.32 24.44 3.04
CA TRP A 270 11.58 23.06 2.66
C TRP A 270 11.83 22.11 3.84
N VAL A 271 11.46 22.53 5.04
CA VAL A 271 11.53 21.73 6.28
C VAL A 271 10.29 20.85 6.36
N PRO A 272 10.43 19.58 6.82
CA PRO A 272 9.27 18.74 7.10
C PRO A 272 8.34 19.35 8.14
N LYS A 273 7.03 19.42 7.84
CA LYS A 273 6.00 19.82 8.80
C LYS A 273 5.60 18.68 9.75
N ALA A 274 5.82 17.44 9.32
CA ALA A 274 5.52 16.25 10.09
C ALA A 274 6.52 15.13 9.79
N ASP A 275 6.53 14.14 10.67
CA ASP A 275 7.24 12.88 10.45
C ASP A 275 6.63 12.09 9.28
N TRP A 276 7.42 11.16 8.76
CA TRP A 276 6.95 10.22 7.75
C TRP A 276 5.79 9.37 8.30
N LYS A 277 4.76 9.18 7.48
CA LYS A 277 3.67 8.23 7.76
C LYS A 277 3.50 7.23 6.61
N ILE A 278 3.16 5.98 6.93
CA ILE A 278 2.71 5.00 5.94
C ILE A 278 1.25 5.28 5.61
N ILE A 279 0.96 5.71 4.39
CA ILE A 279 -0.41 6.11 4.01
C ILE A 279 -1.19 4.97 3.36
N SER A 280 -0.48 4.05 2.71
CA SER A 280 -1.10 2.97 1.94
C SER A 280 -0.12 1.84 1.66
N LEU A 281 -0.66 0.65 1.43
CA LEU A 281 0.03 -0.50 0.86
C LEU A 281 -0.60 -0.73 -0.52
N ILE A 282 0.20 -0.64 -1.59
CA ILE A 282 -0.33 -0.71 -2.96
C ILE A 282 0.18 -1.94 -3.71
N GLY A 283 -0.70 -2.52 -4.53
CA GLY A 283 -0.33 -3.55 -5.49
C GLY A 283 0.41 -2.97 -6.70
N GLU A 284 0.99 -3.87 -7.49
CA GLU A 284 1.62 -3.56 -8.78
C GLU A 284 0.64 -2.84 -9.72
N THR A 285 1.16 -1.96 -10.57
CA THR A 285 0.37 -1.27 -11.59
C THR A 285 0.23 -2.17 -12.80
N THR A 286 -0.92 -2.84 -12.92
CA THR A 286 -1.26 -3.61 -14.13
C THR A 286 -1.72 -2.69 -15.26
N PRO A 287 -1.67 -3.12 -16.54
CA PRO A 287 -2.20 -2.33 -17.65
C PRO A 287 -3.68 -1.93 -17.45
N GLU A 288 -4.49 -2.80 -16.85
CA GLU A 288 -5.91 -2.57 -16.55
C GLU A 288 -6.05 -1.44 -15.54
N LYS A 289 -5.34 -1.57 -14.41
CA LYS A 289 -5.34 -0.56 -13.34
C LYS A 289 -4.84 0.79 -13.85
N TRP A 290 -3.83 0.77 -14.73
CA TRP A 290 -3.35 1.99 -15.36
C TRP A 290 -4.42 2.67 -16.24
N ARG A 291 -5.17 1.91 -17.04
CA ARG A 291 -6.27 2.46 -17.85
C ARG A 291 -7.34 3.10 -16.95
N GLU A 292 -7.75 2.42 -15.88
CA GLU A 292 -8.69 2.97 -14.89
C GLU A 292 -8.17 4.26 -14.26
N ASP A 293 -6.90 4.30 -13.87
CA ASP A 293 -6.30 5.48 -13.26
C ASP A 293 -6.20 6.65 -14.25
N LYS A 294 -6.02 6.36 -15.54
CA LYS A 294 -6.02 7.37 -16.61
C LYS A 294 -7.42 7.96 -16.82
N GLU A 295 -8.45 7.11 -16.91
CA GLU A 295 -9.84 7.54 -17.03
C GLU A 295 -10.27 8.39 -15.83
N LEU A 296 -9.88 7.97 -14.62
CA LEU A 296 -10.11 8.74 -13.41
C LEU A 296 -9.44 10.11 -13.48
N MET A 297 -8.19 10.18 -13.91
CA MET A 297 -7.48 11.46 -14.07
C MET A 297 -8.15 12.39 -15.08
N GLU A 298 -8.51 11.88 -16.25
CA GLU A 298 -9.22 12.66 -17.27
C GLU A 298 -10.56 13.19 -16.74
N SER A 299 -11.27 12.39 -15.94
CA SER A 299 -12.52 12.81 -15.29
C SER A 299 -12.29 13.94 -14.27
N MET A 300 -11.23 13.85 -13.46
CA MET A 300 -10.87 14.87 -12.47
C MET A 300 -10.46 16.18 -13.14
N GLU A 301 -9.70 16.10 -14.23
CA GLU A 301 -9.30 17.27 -15.01
C GLU A 301 -10.51 17.99 -15.63
N ARG A 302 -11.47 17.23 -16.17
CA ARG A 302 -12.72 17.80 -16.69
C ARG A 302 -13.54 18.50 -15.61
N LEU A 303 -13.67 17.89 -14.43
CA LEU A 303 -14.36 18.50 -13.29
C LEU A 303 -13.65 19.78 -12.84
N HIS A 304 -12.32 19.76 -12.74
CA HIS A 304 -11.52 20.94 -12.42
C HIS A 304 -11.69 22.06 -13.46
N ALA A 305 -11.70 21.72 -14.76
CA ALA A 305 -11.93 22.67 -15.83
C ALA A 305 -13.33 23.30 -15.75
N GLN A 306 -14.36 22.51 -15.46
CA GLN A 306 -15.73 23.00 -15.25
C GLN A 306 -15.83 23.92 -14.03
N GLN A 307 -15.24 23.54 -12.89
CA GLN A 307 -15.21 24.38 -11.70
C GLN A 307 -14.48 25.70 -11.95
N THR A 308 -13.36 25.65 -12.67
CA THR A 308 -12.59 26.84 -13.05
C THR A 308 -13.42 27.74 -13.96
N ARG A 309 -14.12 27.16 -14.94
CA ARG A 309 -15.01 27.89 -15.85
C ARG A 309 -16.16 28.57 -15.10
N ASN A 310 -16.84 27.84 -14.21
CA ASN A 310 -17.91 28.37 -13.38
C ASN A 310 -17.43 29.51 -12.46
N ARG A 311 -16.20 29.42 -11.93
CA ARG A 311 -15.61 30.46 -11.09
C ARG A 311 -15.24 31.72 -11.87
N ILE A 312 -14.92 31.60 -13.16
CA ILE A 312 -14.57 32.70 -14.06
C ILE A 312 -15.83 33.30 -14.74
N GLY A 313 -17.00 32.67 -14.59
CA GLY A 313 -18.28 33.17 -15.12
C GLY A 313 -18.44 33.00 -16.63
N LEU A 314 -17.84 31.94 -17.21
CA LEU A 314 -17.92 31.56 -18.64
C LEU A 314 -18.78 30.32 -18.90
#